data_AF-A0A7W6RBU4-F1
#
_entry.id   AF-A0A7W6RBU4-F1
#
_cell.length_a   1.000
_cell.length_b   1.000
_cell.length_c   1.000
_cell.angle_alpha   90.00
_cell.angle_beta   90.00
_cell.angle_gamma   90.00
#
_symmetry.space_group_name_H-M   'P 1'
#
loop_
_entity.id
_entity.type
_entity.pdbx_description
1 polymer ?
#
loop_
_entity_poly.entity_id
_entity_poly.type
_entity_poly.pdbx_seq_one_letter_code
_entity_poly.pdbx_strand_id
1 'polypeptide(L)'
;MHDGRLVDMVARKTAVLDRAAAMGLDAAAVTRAHLPESVRRDLGLFLDQGRHGTMAWMAETRDRRGDPRVLWPGAVSIITLGLTYGPGHDPLAPLAQRDRGAVSVYARGRDYHDVLKKRAKALARWMHATLETDVKVFVDTAPVMEKPLAAQSGLGWAGKHTNLVSRRFGSWLFLGEIFTTLALPPDPPEADRCGSCRRCLDACPTGALDPADPYRIDARLCVSYLTIEHKGPIPRALRARLGNRVYGCDDCLAVCPWNRFARATPHEALAARPALVAAPRLADLAALDDAAFRALFSGSPIKRTGRDRFVRNVLIALGNSGRPDLLPAVAVRLADPSPLVRGAAVWALRRLTPSRTSIARDRDRHLAGETDPDVRDEWTAPLS
;
A
#
# COMPACT_ATOMS: atom_id res chain seq x y z
N MET A 1 15.21 29.90 -34.35
CA MET A 1 15.54 28.48 -34.07
C MET A 1 15.04 27.99 -32.70
N HIS A 2 15.10 28.78 -31.62
CA HIS A 2 14.58 28.34 -30.31
C HIS A 2 13.05 28.19 -30.26
N ASP A 3 12.32 29.06 -30.94
CA ASP A 3 10.84 29.06 -30.95
C ASP A 3 10.25 27.81 -31.64
N GLY A 4 10.75 27.46 -32.83
CA GLY A 4 10.31 26.24 -33.54
C GLY A 4 10.59 24.93 -32.80
N ARG A 5 11.68 24.85 -32.02
CA ARG A 5 11.99 23.67 -31.19
C ARG A 5 11.03 23.56 -30.00
N LEU A 6 10.65 24.68 -29.40
CA LEU A 6 9.65 24.69 -28.32
C LEU A 6 8.27 24.29 -28.84
N VAL A 7 7.86 24.82 -30.00
CA VAL A 7 6.61 24.46 -30.67
C VAL A 7 6.55 22.95 -30.97
N ASP A 8 7.65 22.36 -31.48
CA ASP A 8 7.74 20.90 -31.70
C ASP A 8 7.58 20.12 -30.38
N MET A 9 8.26 20.51 -29.30
CA MET A 9 8.16 19.80 -28.02
C MET A 9 6.77 19.92 -27.36
N VAL A 10 6.07 21.04 -27.56
CA VAL A 10 4.66 21.20 -27.13
C VAL A 10 3.78 20.23 -27.92
N ALA A 11 3.94 20.15 -29.25
CA ALA A 11 3.17 19.23 -30.07
C ALA A 11 3.43 17.76 -29.70
N ARG A 12 4.69 17.38 -29.46
CA ARG A 12 5.05 16.04 -28.98
C ARG A 12 4.46 15.73 -27.61
N LYS A 13 4.47 16.68 -26.67
CA LYS A 13 3.81 16.52 -25.37
C LYS A 13 2.33 16.23 -25.54
N THR A 14 1.62 17.04 -26.34
CA THR A 14 0.19 16.82 -26.62
C THR A 14 -0.05 15.42 -27.19
N ALA A 15 0.74 15.00 -28.19
CA ALA A 15 0.62 13.67 -28.77
C ALA A 15 0.84 12.54 -27.75
N VAL A 16 1.78 12.68 -26.82
CA VAL A 16 2.02 11.70 -25.74
C VAL A 16 0.81 11.62 -24.79
N LEU A 17 0.27 12.76 -24.37
CA LEU A 17 -0.87 12.79 -23.43
C LEU A 17 -2.15 12.24 -24.09
N ASP A 18 -2.41 12.60 -25.34
CA ASP A 18 -3.54 12.06 -26.12
C ASP A 18 -3.40 10.54 -26.32
N ARG A 19 -2.18 10.07 -26.63
CA ARG A 19 -1.92 8.64 -26.76
C ARG A 19 -2.09 7.90 -25.43
N ALA A 20 -1.68 8.50 -24.32
CA ALA A 20 -1.87 7.94 -22.99
C ALA A 20 -3.37 7.76 -22.68
N ALA A 21 -4.18 8.79 -22.94
CA ALA A 21 -5.63 8.74 -22.78
C ALA A 21 -6.28 7.67 -23.69
N ALA A 22 -5.88 7.60 -24.97
CA ALA A 22 -6.34 6.58 -25.91
C ALA A 22 -5.97 5.14 -25.49
N MET A 23 -4.91 4.96 -24.71
CA MET A 23 -4.50 3.68 -24.11
C MET A 23 -5.18 3.40 -22.76
N GLY A 24 -6.13 4.24 -22.35
CA GLY A 24 -6.92 4.07 -21.13
C GLY A 24 -6.19 4.45 -19.85
N LEU A 25 -5.16 5.30 -19.90
CA LEU A 25 -4.59 5.92 -18.71
C LEU A 25 -5.50 7.08 -18.31
N ASP A 26 -5.97 7.09 -17.06
CA ASP A 26 -6.98 8.07 -16.60
C ASP A 26 -6.37 9.45 -16.35
N ALA A 27 -5.08 9.50 -16.05
CA ALA A 27 -4.33 10.71 -15.89
C ALA A 27 -2.92 10.55 -16.47
N ALA A 28 -2.40 11.63 -17.04
CA ALA A 28 -1.01 11.75 -17.45
C ALA A 28 -0.60 13.22 -17.35
N ALA A 29 0.63 13.46 -16.90
CA ALA A 29 1.22 14.79 -16.86
C ALA A 29 2.74 14.70 -16.95
N VAL A 30 3.40 15.81 -17.27
CA VAL A 30 4.83 15.88 -17.53
C VAL A 30 5.54 16.69 -16.45
N THR A 31 6.68 16.21 -16.00
CA THR A 31 7.60 17.00 -15.18
C THR A 31 9.05 16.83 -15.62
N ARG A 32 9.95 17.66 -15.10
CA ARG A 32 11.39 17.50 -15.34
C ARG A 32 11.91 16.28 -14.59
N ALA A 33 12.95 15.62 -15.13
CA ALA A 33 13.64 14.51 -14.47
C ALA A 33 14.52 15.00 -13.30
N HIS A 34 13.89 15.65 -12.32
CA HIS A 34 14.53 16.27 -11.18
C HIS A 34 13.52 16.31 -10.02
N LEU A 35 13.98 16.05 -8.80
CA LEU A 35 13.22 16.25 -7.58
C LEU A 35 13.83 17.40 -6.75
N PRO A 36 12.99 18.22 -6.08
CA PRO A 36 13.49 19.31 -5.24
C PRO A 36 14.32 18.78 -4.07
N GLU A 37 15.25 19.59 -3.57
CA GLU A 37 16.12 19.22 -2.45
C GLU A 37 15.34 18.86 -1.19
N SER A 38 14.17 19.47 -0.98
CA SER A 38 13.29 19.11 0.13
C SER A 38 12.91 17.63 0.14
N VAL A 39 12.66 17.02 -1.02
CA VAL A 39 12.29 15.60 -1.11
C VAL A 39 13.46 14.71 -0.69
N ARG A 40 14.69 15.05 -1.10
CA ARG A 40 15.92 14.33 -0.69
C ARG A 40 16.15 14.45 0.82
N ARG A 41 16.05 15.67 1.35
CA ARG A 41 16.18 15.92 2.78
C ARG A 41 15.13 15.15 3.59
N ASP A 42 13.86 15.19 3.18
CA ASP A 42 12.78 14.54 3.91
C ASP A 42 12.88 13.01 3.85
N LEU A 43 13.33 12.44 2.72
CA LEU A 43 13.73 11.03 2.64
C LEU A 43 14.86 10.72 3.61
N GLY A 44 15.90 11.55 3.65
CA GLY A 44 17.01 11.42 4.60
C GLY A 44 16.51 11.36 6.05
N LEU A 45 15.70 12.34 6.47
CA LEU A 45 15.12 12.36 7.82
C LEU A 45 14.29 11.10 8.12
N PHE A 46 13.48 10.63 7.18
CA PHE A 46 12.70 9.39 7.33
C PHE A 46 13.58 8.15 7.52
N LEU A 47 14.69 8.07 6.78
CA LEU A 47 15.66 6.97 6.87
C LEU A 47 16.47 7.03 8.18
N ASP A 48 17.03 8.20 8.48
CA ASP A 48 17.90 8.43 9.65
C ASP A 48 17.14 8.22 10.97
N GLN A 49 15.83 8.45 10.99
CA GLN A 49 14.95 8.17 12.13
C GLN A 49 14.45 6.71 12.19
N GLY A 50 14.84 5.85 11.23
CA GLY A 50 14.41 4.46 11.16
C GLY A 50 12.90 4.29 10.89
N ARG A 51 12.20 5.33 10.41
CA ARG A 51 10.74 5.31 10.18
C ARG A 51 10.34 4.37 9.04
N HIS A 52 11.29 3.85 8.26
CA HIS A 52 11.09 2.82 7.23
C HIS A 52 10.95 1.39 7.79
N GLY A 53 11.18 1.18 9.09
CA GLY A 53 11.08 -0.14 9.72
C GLY A 53 12.04 -1.15 9.08
N THR A 54 11.53 -2.29 8.64
CA THR A 54 12.33 -3.40 8.10
C THR A 54 12.56 -3.32 6.59
N MET A 55 12.14 -2.24 5.93
CA MET A 55 12.33 -2.02 4.49
C MET A 55 13.75 -1.55 4.17
N ALA A 56 14.77 -2.39 4.43
CA ALA A 56 16.18 -2.06 4.24
C ALA A 56 16.51 -1.55 2.83
N TRP A 57 15.80 -2.07 1.82
CA TRP A 57 15.89 -1.62 0.43
C TRP A 57 15.66 -0.11 0.25
N MET A 58 14.93 0.57 1.15
CA MET A 58 14.76 2.02 1.10
C MET A 58 16.08 2.75 1.38
N ALA A 59 16.85 2.29 2.37
CA ALA A 59 18.14 2.86 2.71
C ALA A 59 19.19 2.50 1.64
N GLU A 60 19.23 1.24 1.20
CA GLU A 60 20.14 0.75 0.16
C GLU A 60 19.98 1.48 -1.18
N THR A 61 18.78 2.01 -1.46
CA THR A 61 18.47 2.73 -2.70
C THR A 61 18.28 4.24 -2.51
N ARG A 62 18.75 4.81 -1.39
CA ARG A 62 18.60 6.22 -1.02
C ARG A 62 18.89 7.18 -2.18
N ASP A 63 20.06 7.07 -2.81
CA ASP A 63 20.48 8.01 -3.86
C ASP A 63 19.62 7.89 -5.12
N ARG A 64 19.26 6.66 -5.50
CA ARG A 64 18.38 6.39 -6.66
C ARG A 64 16.97 6.94 -6.45
N ARG A 65 16.47 6.91 -5.21
CA ARG A 65 15.17 7.52 -4.83
C ARG A 65 15.25 9.05 -4.78
N GLY A 66 16.39 9.58 -4.37
CA GLY A 66 16.61 11.02 -4.19
C GLY A 66 16.75 11.81 -5.51
N ASP A 67 17.25 11.19 -6.57
CA ASP A 67 17.37 11.83 -7.89
C ASP A 67 17.07 10.84 -9.03
N PRO A 68 16.02 11.11 -9.85
CA PRO A 68 15.70 10.32 -11.04
C PRO A 68 16.89 10.11 -11.99
N ARG A 69 17.84 11.05 -12.05
CA ARG A 69 19.01 10.97 -12.94
C ARG A 69 20.08 10.01 -12.44
N VAL A 70 20.10 9.68 -11.14
CA VAL A 70 20.95 8.58 -10.62
C VAL A 70 20.43 7.24 -11.13
N LEU A 71 19.11 7.09 -11.24
CA LEU A 71 18.48 5.89 -11.81
C LEU A 71 18.70 5.80 -13.33
N TRP A 72 18.68 6.93 -14.03
CA TRP A 72 19.03 7.00 -15.45
C TRP A 72 19.58 8.38 -15.84
N PRO A 73 20.90 8.49 -16.07
CA PRO A 73 21.54 9.78 -16.37
C PRO A 73 21.00 10.51 -17.59
N GLY A 74 20.45 9.79 -18.57
CA GLY A 74 19.87 10.36 -19.79
C GLY A 74 18.44 10.91 -19.62
N ALA A 75 17.80 10.76 -18.46
CA ALA A 75 16.45 11.25 -18.26
C ALA A 75 16.40 12.78 -18.29
N VAL A 76 15.53 13.35 -19.14
CA VAL A 76 15.31 14.80 -19.27
C VAL A 76 13.94 15.19 -18.74
N SER A 77 12.90 14.47 -19.15
CA SER A 77 11.54 14.63 -18.62
C SER A 77 10.95 13.29 -18.18
N ILE A 78 9.91 13.37 -17.36
CA ILE A 78 9.18 12.23 -16.81
C ILE A 78 7.70 12.45 -17.09
N ILE A 79 7.07 11.47 -17.74
CA ILE A 79 5.62 11.39 -17.83
C ILE A 79 5.13 10.57 -16.64
N THR A 80 4.41 11.22 -15.74
CA THR A 80 3.71 10.58 -14.62
C THR A 80 2.34 10.14 -15.10
N LEU A 81 1.95 8.93 -14.73
CA LEU A 81 0.73 8.27 -15.17
C LEU A 81 -0.16 7.98 -13.96
N GLY A 82 -1.47 8.01 -14.18
CA GLY A 82 -2.49 7.69 -13.19
C GLY A 82 -3.49 6.69 -13.72
N LEU A 83 -3.84 5.70 -12.90
CA LEU A 83 -4.91 4.76 -13.18
C LEU A 83 -5.84 4.66 -11.97
N THR A 84 -7.11 5.04 -12.12
CA THR A 84 -8.05 5.07 -10.99
C THR A 84 -8.40 3.66 -10.53
N TYR A 85 -8.40 3.48 -9.22
CA TYR A 85 -8.90 2.28 -8.55
C TYR A 85 -9.98 2.60 -7.52
N GLY A 86 -10.65 3.76 -7.68
CA GLY A 86 -11.69 4.21 -6.78
C GLY A 86 -12.76 3.13 -6.54
N PRO A 87 -13.15 2.88 -5.27
CA PRO A 87 -14.17 1.88 -4.98
C PRO A 87 -15.56 2.41 -5.35
N GLY A 88 -16.44 1.51 -5.81
CA GLY A 88 -17.87 1.81 -6.03
C GLY A 88 -18.73 1.70 -4.77
N HIS A 89 -18.12 1.50 -3.61
CA HIS A 89 -18.78 1.28 -2.33
C HIS A 89 -17.93 1.87 -1.19
N ASP A 90 -18.51 2.00 0.01
CA ASP A 90 -17.77 2.46 1.17
C ASP A 90 -16.65 1.45 1.51
N PRO A 91 -15.36 1.84 1.48
CA PRO A 91 -14.25 0.95 1.83
C PRO A 91 -14.18 0.64 3.33
N LEU A 92 -14.85 1.42 4.19
CA LEU A 92 -14.87 1.24 5.65
C LEU A 92 -15.98 0.30 6.14
N ALA A 93 -16.99 0.03 5.33
CA ALA A 93 -18.11 -0.83 5.70
C ALA A 93 -17.70 -2.22 6.27
N PRO A 94 -16.66 -2.91 5.76
CA PRO A 94 -16.20 -4.18 6.33
C PRO A 94 -15.69 -4.08 7.78
N LEU A 95 -15.28 -2.89 8.24
CA LEU A 95 -14.66 -2.73 9.57
C LEU A 95 -15.65 -2.97 10.73
N ALA A 96 -16.95 -2.85 10.48
CA ALA A 96 -17.99 -3.15 11.45
C ALA A 96 -18.22 -4.67 11.65
N GLN A 97 -17.71 -5.51 10.73
CA GLN A 97 -17.98 -6.95 10.72
C GLN A 97 -16.91 -7.71 11.51
N ARG A 98 -17.27 -8.15 12.71
CA ARG A 98 -16.31 -8.74 13.69
C ARG A 98 -15.79 -10.12 13.27
N ASP A 99 -16.48 -10.85 12.41
CA ASP A 99 -16.10 -12.18 11.92
C ASP A 99 -15.49 -12.19 10.51
N ARG A 100 -15.21 -11.01 9.95
CA ARG A 100 -14.84 -10.83 8.54
C ARG A 100 -13.55 -10.04 8.41
N GLY A 101 -12.72 -10.39 7.42
CA GLY A 101 -11.42 -9.77 7.18
C GLY A 101 -11.49 -8.64 6.15
N ALA A 102 -11.07 -7.43 6.52
CA ALA A 102 -10.97 -6.30 5.63
C ALA A 102 -9.65 -6.32 4.83
N VAL A 103 -9.77 -6.25 3.51
CA VAL A 103 -8.67 -6.11 2.55
C VAL A 103 -8.75 -4.71 1.94
N SER A 104 -7.63 -3.99 1.85
CA SER A 104 -7.59 -2.65 1.25
C SER A 104 -8.01 -2.67 -0.23
N VAL A 105 -8.72 -1.62 -0.67
CA VAL A 105 -9.32 -1.49 -2.01
C VAL A 105 -8.32 -1.81 -3.12
N TYR A 106 -7.08 -1.33 -3.01
CA TYR A 106 -6.07 -1.47 -4.06
C TYR A 106 -5.72 -2.94 -4.37
N ALA A 107 -5.99 -3.85 -3.43
CA ALA A 107 -5.60 -5.26 -3.51
C ALA A 107 -6.76 -6.20 -3.89
N ARG A 108 -7.96 -5.66 -4.12
CA ARG A 108 -9.17 -6.47 -4.35
C ARG A 108 -9.34 -6.97 -5.79
N GLY A 109 -8.61 -6.42 -6.75
CA GLY A 109 -8.66 -6.77 -8.18
C GLY A 109 -7.49 -7.63 -8.64
N ARG A 110 -7.14 -7.52 -9.94
CA ARG A 110 -5.83 -7.99 -10.42
C ARG A 110 -4.72 -7.07 -9.96
N ASP A 111 -3.50 -7.60 -9.96
CA ASP A 111 -2.31 -6.85 -9.60
C ASP A 111 -2.11 -5.64 -10.53
N TYR A 112 -2.16 -4.46 -9.93
CA TYR A 112 -2.02 -3.19 -10.64
C TYR A 112 -0.64 -3.05 -11.29
N HIS A 113 0.39 -3.72 -10.75
CA HIS A 113 1.71 -3.74 -11.36
C HIS A 113 1.63 -4.25 -12.79
N ASP A 114 0.92 -5.35 -13.04
CA ASP A 114 0.78 -5.92 -14.37
C ASP A 114 -0.10 -5.05 -15.28
N VAL A 115 -1.23 -4.56 -14.74
CA VAL A 115 -2.20 -3.76 -15.50
C VAL A 115 -1.58 -2.44 -15.96
N LEU A 116 -1.00 -1.67 -15.03
CA LEU A 116 -0.43 -0.36 -15.32
C LEU A 116 0.87 -0.49 -16.13
N LYS A 117 1.76 -1.43 -15.78
CA LYS A 117 3.01 -1.63 -16.52
C LYS A 117 2.77 -2.07 -17.96
N LYS A 118 1.74 -2.87 -18.23
CA LYS A 118 1.35 -3.23 -19.61
C LYS A 118 0.99 -2.00 -20.43
N ARG A 119 0.17 -1.09 -19.88
CA ARG A 119 -0.25 0.16 -20.55
C ARG A 119 0.92 1.13 -20.71
N ALA A 120 1.71 1.35 -19.65
CA ALA A 120 2.89 2.20 -19.70
C ALA A 120 3.92 1.70 -20.71
N LYS A 121 4.16 0.37 -20.81
CA LYS A 121 5.02 -0.22 -21.85
C LYS A 121 4.48 -0.06 -23.26
N ALA A 122 3.16 -0.03 -23.45
CA ALA A 122 2.57 0.22 -24.76
C ALA A 122 2.80 1.67 -25.19
N LEU A 123 2.60 2.62 -24.28
CA LEU A 123 2.88 4.04 -24.51
C LEU A 123 4.38 4.27 -24.78
N ALA A 124 5.25 3.71 -23.95
CA ALA A 124 6.70 3.81 -24.12
C ALA A 124 7.19 3.27 -25.47
N ARG A 125 6.67 2.11 -25.92
CA ARG A 125 6.98 1.55 -27.24
C ARG A 125 6.55 2.47 -28.38
N TRP A 126 5.36 3.05 -28.27
CA TRP A 126 4.89 4.03 -29.25
C TRP A 126 5.77 5.29 -29.25
N MET A 127 6.12 5.84 -28.08
CA MET A 127 7.01 7.00 -27.98
C MET A 127 8.36 6.71 -28.64
N HIS A 128 8.95 5.55 -28.36
CA HIS A 128 10.22 5.16 -28.95
C HIS A 128 10.16 5.09 -30.48
N ALA A 129 9.12 4.43 -31.02
CA ALA A 129 8.98 4.22 -32.46
C ALA A 129 8.56 5.49 -33.23
N THR A 130 7.73 6.35 -32.64
CA THR A 130 7.13 7.51 -33.34
C THR A 130 7.85 8.82 -33.05
N LEU A 131 8.41 8.97 -31.85
CA LEU A 131 9.09 10.21 -31.43
C LEU A 131 10.61 10.05 -31.39
N GLU A 132 11.13 8.88 -31.76
CA GLU A 132 12.55 8.55 -31.85
C GLU A 132 13.32 8.92 -30.56
N THR A 133 12.78 8.49 -29.43
CA THR A 133 13.33 8.79 -28.10
C THR A 133 13.61 7.53 -27.30
N ASP A 134 14.58 7.62 -26.39
CA ASP A 134 14.77 6.60 -25.36
C ASP A 134 13.76 6.79 -24.23
N VAL A 135 13.37 5.66 -23.63
CA VAL A 135 12.37 5.60 -22.55
C VAL A 135 12.69 4.52 -21.53
N LYS A 136 12.31 4.75 -20.27
CA LYS A 136 12.29 3.73 -19.21
C LYS A 136 10.99 3.78 -18.42
N VAL A 137 10.41 2.61 -18.16
CA VAL A 137 9.09 2.47 -17.51
C VAL A 137 9.25 1.96 -16.09
N PHE A 138 8.57 2.61 -15.14
CA PHE A 138 8.57 2.28 -13.72
C PHE A 138 7.15 2.22 -13.15
N VAL A 139 6.92 1.27 -12.24
CA VAL A 139 5.68 1.09 -11.47
C VAL A 139 6.05 0.42 -10.14
N ASP A 140 6.01 1.16 -9.02
CA ASP A 140 6.17 0.80 -7.59
C ASP A 140 7.47 0.08 -7.17
N THR A 141 7.83 -0.96 -7.90
CA THR A 141 8.94 -1.87 -7.62
C THR A 141 10.33 -1.26 -7.81
N ALA A 142 10.42 -0.09 -8.43
CA ALA A 142 11.68 0.60 -8.68
C ALA A 142 11.95 1.65 -7.59
N PRO A 143 13.20 2.08 -7.38
CA PRO A 143 13.52 3.16 -6.45
C PRO A 143 13.19 4.53 -7.03
N VAL A 144 11.93 4.71 -7.44
CA VAL A 144 11.36 5.99 -7.88
C VAL A 144 10.56 6.57 -6.71
N MET A 145 10.48 7.90 -6.63
CA MET A 145 9.59 8.60 -5.69
C MET A 145 8.36 9.05 -6.47
N GLU A 146 7.45 8.12 -6.74
CA GLU A 146 6.29 8.32 -7.63
C GLU A 146 5.40 9.46 -7.16
N LYS A 147 5.09 9.50 -5.85
CA LYS A 147 4.17 10.49 -5.28
C LYS A 147 4.74 11.93 -5.39
N PRO A 148 6.01 12.20 -5.03
CA PRO A 148 6.62 13.51 -5.30
C PRO A 148 6.65 13.88 -6.79
N LEU A 149 6.98 12.95 -7.69
CA LEU A 149 6.99 13.21 -9.13
C LEU A 149 5.59 13.58 -9.64
N ALA A 150 4.57 12.82 -9.24
CA ALA A 150 3.18 13.08 -9.60
C ALA A 150 2.64 14.40 -9.03
N ALA A 151 3.09 14.81 -7.85
CA ALA A 151 2.78 16.13 -7.31
C ALA A 151 3.46 17.25 -8.12
N GLN A 152 4.74 17.07 -8.48
CA GLN A 152 5.51 18.02 -9.28
C GLN A 152 4.98 18.17 -10.71
N SER A 153 4.39 17.12 -11.29
CA SER A 153 3.76 17.16 -12.62
C SER A 153 2.34 17.71 -12.60
N GLY A 154 1.77 18.03 -11.43
CA GLY A 154 0.41 18.54 -11.34
C GLY A 154 -0.71 17.49 -11.45
N LEU A 155 -0.41 16.19 -11.35
CA LEU A 155 -1.47 15.17 -11.21
C LEU A 155 -2.26 15.33 -9.90
N GLY A 156 -1.65 15.97 -8.90
CA GLY A 156 -2.23 16.23 -7.59
C GLY A 156 -1.25 16.94 -6.66
N TRP A 157 -1.50 16.83 -5.36
CA TRP A 157 -0.59 17.27 -4.31
C TRP A 157 -0.41 16.16 -3.27
N ALA A 158 0.64 16.25 -2.44
CA ALA A 158 0.81 15.34 -1.32
C ALA A 158 -0.20 15.69 -0.21
N GLY A 159 -1.09 14.76 0.13
CA GLY A 159 -1.99 14.94 1.27
C GLY A 159 -1.25 14.80 2.60
N LYS A 160 -1.85 15.29 3.70
CA LYS A 160 -1.32 15.07 5.06
C LYS A 160 -1.16 13.59 5.44
N HIS A 161 -1.86 12.69 4.74
CA HIS A 161 -1.73 11.23 4.85
C HIS A 161 -0.57 10.63 4.04
N THR A 162 0.24 11.46 3.39
CA THR A 162 1.43 11.11 2.57
C THR A 162 1.17 10.44 1.21
N ASN A 163 -0.10 10.29 0.80
CA ASN A 163 -0.46 9.85 -0.55
C ASN A 163 -0.79 11.03 -1.47
N LEU A 164 -0.75 10.80 -2.78
CA LEU A 164 -1.19 11.78 -3.76
C LEU A 164 -2.70 11.99 -3.63
N VAL A 165 -3.14 13.25 -3.68
CA VAL A 165 -4.54 13.65 -3.75
C VAL A 165 -4.75 14.42 -5.04
N SER A 166 -5.72 13.99 -5.83
CA SER A 166 -6.10 14.60 -7.11
C SER A 166 -7.48 15.23 -7.01
N ARG A 167 -7.68 16.36 -7.70
CA ARG A 167 -9.00 17.01 -7.80
C ARG A 167 -10.03 16.15 -8.53
N ARG A 168 -9.58 15.29 -9.46
CA ARG A 168 -10.45 14.48 -10.34
C ARG A 168 -10.66 13.05 -9.86
N PHE A 169 -9.75 12.53 -9.03
CA PHE A 169 -9.74 11.11 -8.66
C PHE A 169 -9.65 10.89 -7.14
N GLY A 170 -9.61 11.95 -6.34
CA GLY A 170 -9.32 11.85 -4.93
C GLY A 170 -7.94 11.22 -4.69
N SER A 171 -7.84 10.32 -3.72
CA SER A 171 -6.59 9.62 -3.38
C SER A 171 -6.48 8.21 -4.01
N TRP A 172 -7.37 7.87 -4.95
CA TRP A 172 -7.49 6.51 -5.51
C TRP A 172 -6.84 6.39 -6.89
N LEU A 173 -5.54 6.66 -6.97
CA LEU A 173 -4.75 6.54 -8.20
C LEU A 173 -3.56 5.61 -7.99
N PHE A 174 -3.43 4.60 -8.84
CA PHE A 174 -2.15 3.93 -9.04
C PHE A 174 -1.25 4.85 -9.87
N LEU A 175 0.04 4.88 -9.53
CA LEU A 175 1.04 5.71 -10.19
C LEU A 175 2.03 4.86 -10.97
N GLY A 176 2.53 5.44 -12.06
CA GLY A 176 3.63 4.88 -12.84
C GLY A 176 4.31 5.98 -13.64
N GLU A 177 5.54 5.73 -14.06
CA GLU A 177 6.39 6.74 -14.66
C GLU A 177 7.03 6.23 -15.94
N ILE A 178 7.10 7.11 -16.95
CA ILE A 178 7.92 6.92 -18.13
C ILE A 178 8.96 8.03 -18.13
N PHE A 179 10.21 7.68 -17.90
CA PHE A 179 11.32 8.61 -18.07
C PHE A 179 11.62 8.67 -19.57
N THR A 180 12.03 9.83 -20.08
CA THR A 180 12.38 10.02 -21.49
C THR A 180 13.53 11.01 -21.68
N THR A 181 14.30 10.86 -22.76
CA THR A 181 15.30 11.83 -23.21
C THR A 181 14.69 13.07 -23.87
N LEU A 182 13.38 13.07 -24.17
CA LEU A 182 12.69 14.25 -24.69
C LEU A 182 12.64 15.38 -23.66
N ALA A 183 12.85 16.60 -24.13
CA ALA A 183 12.70 17.82 -23.35
C ALA A 183 11.25 18.34 -23.37
N LEU A 184 10.30 17.49 -22.97
CA LEU A 184 8.88 17.86 -22.94
C LEU A 184 8.64 18.99 -21.91
N PRO A 185 7.85 20.03 -22.25
CA PRO A 185 7.56 21.12 -21.32
C PRO A 185 6.81 20.61 -20.08
N PRO A 186 7.26 20.93 -18.85
CA PRO A 186 6.61 20.44 -17.63
C PRO A 186 5.22 21.08 -17.46
N ASP A 187 4.30 20.34 -16.86
CA ASP A 187 3.05 20.85 -16.32
C ASP A 187 3.29 21.54 -14.97
N PRO A 188 2.49 22.56 -14.63
CA PRO A 188 2.60 23.24 -13.33
C PRO A 188 2.08 22.34 -12.20
N PRO A 189 2.72 22.33 -11.02
CA PRO A 189 2.22 21.60 -9.86
C PRO A 189 0.90 22.18 -9.35
N GLU A 190 0.07 21.34 -8.76
CA GLU A 190 -1.14 21.78 -8.05
C GLU A 190 -0.78 22.31 -6.66
N ALA A 191 -1.52 23.32 -6.20
CA ALA A 191 -1.40 23.81 -4.83
C ALA A 191 -1.94 22.77 -3.83
N ASP A 192 -1.36 22.75 -2.62
CA ASP A 192 -1.90 21.97 -1.51
C ASP A 192 -3.30 22.48 -1.13
N ARG A 193 -4.25 21.55 -0.99
CA ARG A 193 -5.64 21.84 -0.63
C ARG A 193 -6.13 21.09 0.61
N CYS A 194 -5.22 20.65 1.48
CA CYS A 194 -5.56 20.08 2.78
C CYS A 194 -6.02 21.16 3.78
N GLY A 195 -5.42 22.36 3.76
CA GLY A 195 -5.77 23.45 4.67
C GLY A 195 -5.70 23.02 6.15
N SER A 196 -6.69 23.42 6.95
CA SER A 196 -6.82 23.02 8.36
C SER A 196 -7.38 21.59 8.57
N CYS A 197 -7.75 20.87 7.50
CA CYS A 197 -8.30 19.52 7.61
C CYS A 197 -7.31 18.57 8.31
N ARG A 198 -7.82 17.76 9.23
CA ARG A 198 -7.06 16.77 10.01
C ARG A 198 -7.68 15.37 10.03
N ARG A 199 -8.73 15.12 9.24
CA ARG A 199 -9.51 13.86 9.25
C ARG A 199 -8.64 12.60 9.13
N CYS A 200 -7.66 12.61 8.24
CA CYS A 200 -6.79 11.45 8.02
C CYS A 200 -5.81 11.19 9.17
N LEU A 201 -5.41 12.24 9.89
CA LEU A 201 -4.55 12.16 11.07
C LEU A 201 -5.36 11.57 12.23
N ASP A 202 -6.56 12.10 12.45
CA ASP A 202 -7.46 11.65 13.53
C ASP A 202 -8.00 10.23 13.29
N ALA A 203 -8.21 9.83 12.03
CA ALA A 203 -8.67 8.49 11.68
C ALA A 203 -7.56 7.43 11.69
N CYS A 204 -6.28 7.80 11.79
CA CYS A 204 -5.19 6.84 11.74
C CYS A 204 -5.23 5.92 12.98
N PRO A 205 -5.53 4.62 12.83
CA PRO A 205 -5.87 3.78 13.96
C PRO A 205 -4.68 3.55 14.90
N THR A 206 -3.45 3.69 14.41
CA THR A 206 -2.19 3.41 15.11
C THR A 206 -1.35 4.66 15.41
N GLY A 207 -1.78 5.84 14.96
CA GLY A 207 -0.99 7.08 15.10
C GLY A 207 0.26 7.11 14.22
N ALA A 208 0.25 6.40 13.08
CA ALA A 208 1.33 6.46 12.09
C ALA A 208 1.45 7.82 11.40
N LEU A 209 0.37 8.61 11.42
CA LEU A 209 0.30 9.98 10.93
C LEU A 209 0.14 10.89 12.15
N ASP A 210 1.21 11.54 12.57
CA ASP A 210 1.22 12.38 13.77
C ASP A 210 0.52 13.72 13.49
N PRO A 211 -0.54 14.09 14.24
CA PRO A 211 -1.16 15.40 14.10
C PRO A 211 -0.25 16.60 14.34
N ALA A 212 0.83 16.43 15.12
CA ALA A 212 1.83 17.46 15.37
C ALA A 212 2.87 17.58 14.22
N ASP A 213 2.98 16.58 13.36
CA ASP A 213 3.96 16.50 12.26
C ASP A 213 3.25 16.03 10.97
N PRO A 214 2.31 16.83 10.43
CA PRO A 214 1.55 16.46 9.23
C PRO A 214 2.47 16.24 8.03
N TYR A 215 2.01 15.48 7.04
CA TYR A 215 2.79 15.09 5.84
C TYR A 215 3.95 14.14 6.13
N ARG A 216 4.09 13.68 7.37
CA ARG A 216 5.05 12.63 7.73
C ARG A 216 4.35 11.38 8.18
N ILE A 217 5.00 10.25 7.94
CA ILE A 217 4.53 8.92 8.35
C ILE A 217 5.63 8.20 9.11
N ASP A 218 5.27 7.51 10.17
CA ASP A 218 6.08 6.43 10.75
C ASP A 218 5.55 5.09 10.24
N ALA A 219 6.27 4.46 9.29
CA ALA A 219 5.80 3.23 8.68
C ALA A 219 5.71 2.09 9.72
N ARG A 220 6.55 2.12 10.77
CA ARG A 220 6.55 1.10 11.83
C ARG A 220 5.20 1.00 12.55
N LEU A 221 4.44 2.10 12.57
CA LEU A 221 3.09 2.15 13.14
C LEU A 221 2.01 1.91 12.09
N CYS A 222 2.27 2.14 10.80
CA CYS A 222 1.27 2.07 9.76
C CYS A 222 0.71 0.65 9.58
N VAL A 223 -0.61 0.49 9.70
CA VAL A 223 -1.28 -0.81 9.50
C VAL A 223 -0.97 -1.41 8.13
N SER A 224 -0.83 -0.58 7.08
CA SER A 224 -0.45 -1.06 5.75
C SER A 224 0.94 -1.71 5.76
N TYR A 225 1.96 -1.05 6.33
CA TYR A 225 3.29 -1.63 6.52
C TYR A 225 3.25 -2.89 7.38
N LEU A 226 2.55 -2.86 8.52
CA LEU A 226 2.49 -3.98 9.45
C LEU A 226 1.89 -5.24 8.82
N THR A 227 0.88 -5.07 7.96
CA THR A 227 0.17 -6.19 7.33
C THR A 227 0.83 -6.70 6.05
N ILE A 228 1.67 -5.89 5.38
CA ILE A 228 2.24 -6.22 4.07
C ILE A 228 3.76 -6.44 4.16
N GLU A 229 4.49 -5.46 4.69
CA GLU A 229 5.96 -5.43 4.60
C GLU A 229 6.64 -6.03 5.85
N HIS A 230 6.07 -5.81 7.04
CA HIS A 230 6.62 -6.34 8.28
C HIS A 230 6.62 -7.87 8.31
N LYS A 231 7.81 -8.47 8.42
CA LYS A 231 7.99 -9.92 8.34
C LYS A 231 7.72 -10.66 9.66
N GLY A 232 8.12 -10.06 10.78
CA GLY A 232 8.08 -10.70 12.10
C GLY A 232 6.75 -10.57 12.84
N PRO A 233 6.72 -10.90 14.14
CA PRO A 233 5.56 -10.67 15.00
C PRO A 233 5.21 -9.18 15.05
N ILE A 234 3.91 -8.84 14.91
CA ILE A 234 3.46 -7.45 15.08
C ILE A 234 3.53 -7.09 16.57
N PRO A 235 4.07 -5.92 16.98
CA PRO A 235 4.15 -5.54 18.39
C PRO A 235 2.79 -5.62 19.10
N ARG A 236 2.75 -6.23 20.30
CA ARG A 236 1.49 -6.48 21.06
C ARG A 236 0.63 -5.22 21.23
N ALA A 237 1.27 -4.08 21.53
CA ALA A 237 0.60 -2.79 21.72
C ALA A 237 -0.16 -2.27 20.48
N LEU A 238 0.17 -2.77 19.29
CA LEU A 238 -0.48 -2.37 18.04
C LEU A 238 -1.60 -3.32 17.62
N ARG A 239 -1.57 -4.60 18.03
CA ARG A 239 -2.46 -5.66 17.54
C ARG A 239 -3.94 -5.32 17.69
N ALA A 240 -4.34 -4.80 18.87
CA ALA A 240 -5.72 -4.37 19.12
C ALA A 240 -6.18 -3.28 18.14
N ARG A 241 -5.27 -2.37 17.77
CA ARG A 241 -5.54 -1.21 16.92
C ARG A 241 -5.67 -1.58 15.43
N LEU A 242 -5.24 -2.78 15.02
CA LEU A 242 -5.43 -3.24 13.64
C LEU A 242 -6.91 -3.54 13.32
N GLY A 243 -7.73 -3.83 14.33
CA GLY A 243 -9.11 -4.28 14.13
C GLY A 243 -9.15 -5.54 13.27
N ASN A 244 -9.98 -5.56 12.23
CA ASN A 244 -10.09 -6.68 11.30
C ASN A 244 -9.37 -6.46 9.95
N ARG A 245 -8.41 -5.53 9.87
CA ARG A 245 -7.61 -5.27 8.65
C ARG A 245 -6.57 -6.39 8.47
N VAL A 246 -6.81 -7.27 7.49
CA VAL A 246 -5.94 -8.44 7.24
C VAL A 246 -4.91 -8.18 6.13
N TYR A 247 -5.12 -7.15 5.31
CA TYR A 247 -4.17 -6.74 4.27
C TYR A 247 -4.36 -5.27 3.87
N GLY A 248 -3.37 -4.42 4.14
CA GLY A 248 -3.45 -2.99 3.86
C GLY A 248 -4.38 -2.23 4.81
N CYS A 249 -4.48 -0.92 4.61
CA CYS A 249 -5.35 -0.03 5.37
C CYS A 249 -5.77 1.16 4.51
N ASP A 250 -7.07 1.47 4.50
CA ASP A 250 -7.63 2.55 3.70
C ASP A 250 -8.13 3.74 4.53
N ASP A 251 -8.08 3.65 5.87
CA ASP A 251 -8.70 4.60 6.79
C ASP A 251 -8.38 6.07 6.46
N CYS A 252 -7.08 6.38 6.35
CA CYS A 252 -6.62 7.74 6.10
C CYS A 252 -6.98 8.24 4.70
N LEU A 253 -7.15 7.33 3.72
CA LEU A 253 -7.63 7.65 2.39
C LEU A 253 -9.14 7.86 2.44
N ALA A 254 -9.91 6.88 2.91
CA ALA A 254 -11.37 6.84 2.91
C ALA A 254 -12.00 8.10 3.53
N VAL A 255 -11.45 8.61 4.63
CA VAL A 255 -11.98 9.82 5.30
C VAL A 255 -11.58 11.14 4.63
N CYS A 256 -10.70 11.10 3.61
CA CYS A 256 -10.25 12.29 2.90
C CYS A 256 -11.43 12.97 2.16
N PRO A 257 -11.74 14.25 2.43
CA PRO A 257 -12.88 14.93 1.81
C PRO A 257 -12.80 14.99 0.28
N TRP A 258 -11.59 14.95 -0.28
CA TRP A 258 -11.37 14.97 -1.72
C TRP A 258 -11.82 13.69 -2.43
N ASN A 259 -12.04 12.60 -1.69
CA ASN A 259 -12.60 11.38 -2.27
C ASN A 259 -14.07 11.49 -2.68
N ARG A 260 -14.77 12.57 -2.31
CA ARG A 260 -16.09 12.87 -2.89
C ARG A 260 -16.04 13.10 -4.41
N PHE A 261 -14.86 13.44 -4.94
CA PHE A 261 -14.61 13.59 -6.38
C PHE A 261 -14.05 12.32 -7.02
N ALA A 262 -13.79 11.28 -6.23
CA ALA A 262 -13.30 10.03 -6.75
C ALA A 262 -14.36 9.35 -7.63
N ARG A 263 -13.89 8.65 -8.66
CA ARG A 263 -14.73 7.87 -9.56
C ARG A 263 -14.45 6.40 -9.35
N ALA A 264 -15.50 5.59 -9.36
CA ALA A 264 -15.36 4.15 -9.41
C ALA A 264 -14.48 3.75 -10.60
N THR A 265 -13.62 2.75 -10.42
CA THR A 265 -12.72 2.32 -11.50
C THR A 265 -13.51 1.81 -12.71
N PRO A 266 -13.24 2.31 -13.92
CA PRO A 266 -13.84 1.76 -15.14
C PRO A 266 -13.05 0.53 -15.65
N HIS A 267 -11.94 0.18 -14.99
CA HIS A 267 -11.03 -0.86 -15.46
C HIS A 267 -11.43 -2.22 -14.89
N GLU A 268 -12.03 -3.07 -15.73
CA GLU A 268 -12.47 -4.42 -15.35
C GLU A 268 -11.36 -5.23 -14.64
N ALA A 269 -10.11 -5.12 -15.10
CA ALA A 269 -8.98 -5.82 -14.48
C ALA A 269 -8.74 -5.39 -13.02
N LEU A 270 -9.10 -4.16 -12.65
CA LEU A 270 -8.97 -3.63 -11.30
C LEU A 270 -10.29 -3.70 -10.51
N ALA A 271 -11.37 -4.17 -11.13
CA ALA A 271 -12.64 -4.36 -10.44
C ALA A 271 -12.45 -5.34 -9.27
N ALA A 272 -13.02 -4.99 -8.12
CA ALA A 272 -12.89 -5.78 -6.92
C ALA A 272 -13.62 -7.13 -7.07
N ARG A 273 -12.94 -8.23 -6.72
CA ARG A 273 -13.56 -9.56 -6.67
C ARG A 273 -14.72 -9.53 -5.65
N PRO A 274 -15.93 -10.01 -5.99
CA PRO A 274 -17.09 -9.95 -5.08
C PRO A 274 -16.82 -10.51 -3.68
N ALA A 275 -16.07 -11.61 -3.58
CA ALA A 275 -15.68 -12.21 -2.30
C ALA A 275 -14.82 -11.29 -1.41
N LEU A 276 -13.99 -10.42 -2.00
CA LEU A 276 -13.16 -9.47 -1.26
C LEU A 276 -13.92 -8.18 -0.92
N VAL A 277 -14.97 -7.82 -1.69
CA VAL A 277 -15.90 -6.73 -1.36
C VAL A 277 -16.78 -7.11 -0.17
N ALA A 278 -17.34 -8.32 -0.19
CA ALA A 278 -18.19 -8.85 0.88
C ALA A 278 -17.42 -9.16 2.18
N ALA A 279 -16.10 -9.01 2.16
CA ALA A 279 -15.15 -9.45 3.18
C ALA A 279 -15.23 -10.97 3.47
N PRO A 280 -14.16 -11.74 3.24
CA PRO A 280 -14.16 -13.17 3.56
C PRO A 280 -14.26 -13.40 5.07
N ARG A 281 -14.86 -14.52 5.49
CA ARG A 281 -14.91 -14.91 6.92
C ARG A 281 -13.50 -15.15 7.44
N LEU A 282 -13.21 -14.66 8.64
CA LEU A 282 -11.91 -14.83 9.28
C LEU A 282 -11.59 -16.31 9.53
N ALA A 283 -12.59 -17.13 9.87
CA ALA A 283 -12.41 -18.57 10.06
C ALA A 283 -11.94 -19.26 8.77
N ASP A 284 -12.54 -18.93 7.61
CA ASP A 284 -12.15 -19.49 6.32
C ASP A 284 -10.73 -19.06 5.95
N LEU A 285 -10.39 -17.80 6.19
CA LEU A 285 -9.04 -17.28 5.93
C LEU A 285 -7.98 -17.91 6.83
N ALA A 286 -8.30 -18.20 8.09
CA ALA A 286 -7.37 -18.83 9.03
C ALA A 286 -7.07 -20.29 8.65
N ALA A 287 -8.01 -20.95 7.97
CA ALA A 287 -7.87 -22.34 7.52
C ALA A 287 -6.88 -22.51 6.36
N LEU A 288 -6.58 -21.44 5.61
CA LEU A 288 -5.73 -21.50 4.41
C LEU A 288 -4.37 -22.16 4.69
N ASP A 289 -4.04 -23.17 3.89
CA ASP A 289 -2.67 -23.65 3.67
C ASP A 289 -2.00 -22.88 2.51
N ASP A 290 -0.75 -23.21 2.17
CA ASP A 290 -0.02 -22.51 1.11
C ASP A 290 -0.67 -22.67 -0.26
N ALA A 291 -1.20 -23.86 -0.57
CA ALA A 291 -1.83 -24.15 -1.86
C ALA A 291 -3.14 -23.35 -2.03
N ALA A 292 -4.02 -23.40 -1.03
CA ALA A 292 -5.27 -22.66 -1.00
C ALA A 292 -5.03 -21.14 -1.01
N PHE A 293 -4.03 -20.66 -0.27
CA PHE A 293 -3.64 -19.24 -0.30
C PHE A 293 -3.21 -18.79 -1.70
N ARG A 294 -2.31 -19.54 -2.35
CA ARG A 294 -1.83 -19.23 -3.70
C ARG A 294 -2.95 -19.28 -4.74
N ALA A 295 -3.87 -20.22 -4.61
CA ALA A 295 -5.03 -20.34 -5.49
C ALA A 295 -5.97 -19.12 -5.31
N LEU A 296 -6.35 -18.80 -4.07
CA LEU A 296 -7.26 -17.71 -3.76
C LEU A 296 -6.73 -16.34 -4.21
N PHE A 297 -5.44 -16.08 -3.98
CA PHE A 297 -4.79 -14.80 -4.30
C PHE A 297 -4.02 -14.83 -5.62
N SER A 298 -4.27 -15.80 -6.49
CA SER A 298 -3.66 -15.83 -7.83
C SER A 298 -3.96 -14.53 -8.59
N GLY A 299 -2.93 -13.92 -9.17
CA GLY A 299 -3.01 -12.64 -9.89
C GLY A 299 -3.41 -11.43 -9.03
N SER A 300 -3.39 -11.54 -7.69
CA SER A 300 -3.60 -10.43 -6.74
C SER A 300 -2.26 -10.02 -6.12
N PRO A 301 -2.06 -8.73 -5.77
CA PRO A 301 -0.85 -8.30 -5.08
C PRO A 301 -0.67 -8.96 -3.72
N ILE A 302 -1.76 -9.47 -3.11
CA ILE A 302 -1.75 -10.16 -1.81
C ILE A 302 -0.81 -11.38 -1.83
N LYS A 303 -0.70 -12.06 -2.98
CA LYS A 303 0.14 -13.25 -3.13
C LYS A 303 1.60 -13.01 -2.70
N ARG A 304 2.13 -11.79 -2.90
CA ARG A 304 3.51 -11.42 -2.54
C ARG A 304 3.81 -11.47 -1.04
N THR A 305 2.77 -11.34 -0.21
CA THR A 305 2.92 -11.37 1.25
C THR A 305 3.21 -12.78 1.75
N GLY A 306 2.72 -13.81 1.05
CA GLY A 306 2.84 -15.19 1.47
C GLY A 306 1.85 -15.56 2.57
N ARG A 307 1.58 -16.86 2.69
CA ARG A 307 0.52 -17.40 3.55
C ARG A 307 0.71 -17.04 5.02
N ASP A 308 1.91 -17.22 5.57
CA ASP A 308 2.12 -17.09 7.02
C ASP A 308 1.90 -15.68 7.54
N ARG A 309 2.42 -14.66 6.85
CA ARG A 309 2.19 -13.25 7.20
C ARG A 309 0.72 -12.88 7.08
N PHE A 310 0.03 -13.42 6.07
CA PHE A 310 -1.40 -13.20 5.90
C PHE A 310 -2.20 -13.85 7.04
N VAL A 311 -1.96 -15.13 7.34
CA VAL A 311 -2.65 -15.85 8.43
C VAL A 311 -2.33 -15.26 9.79
N ARG A 312 -1.11 -14.77 10.03
CA ARG A 312 -0.77 -13.96 11.22
C ARG A 312 -1.71 -12.77 11.38
N ASN A 313 -1.95 -12.00 10.30
CA ASN A 313 -2.86 -10.86 10.35
C ASN A 313 -4.31 -11.30 10.63
N VAL A 314 -4.73 -12.42 10.03
CA VAL A 314 -6.07 -13.01 10.25
C VAL A 314 -6.25 -13.44 11.70
N LEU A 315 -5.24 -14.06 12.33
CA LEU A 315 -5.29 -14.45 13.73
C LEU A 315 -5.37 -13.23 14.65
N ILE A 316 -4.65 -12.15 14.33
CA ILE A 316 -4.80 -10.88 15.05
C ILE A 316 -6.24 -10.33 14.92
N ALA A 317 -6.82 -10.38 13.72
CA ALA A 317 -8.21 -9.99 13.50
C ALA A 317 -9.19 -10.91 14.26
N LEU A 318 -8.93 -12.22 14.33
CA LEU A 318 -9.70 -13.16 15.14
C LEU A 318 -9.64 -12.82 16.63
N GLY A 319 -8.47 -12.50 17.18
CA GLY A 319 -8.35 -12.04 18.57
C GLY A 319 -9.11 -10.73 18.82
N ASN A 320 -9.09 -9.81 17.85
CA ASN A 320 -9.84 -8.55 17.90
C ASN A 320 -11.35 -8.72 17.75
N SER A 321 -11.80 -9.84 17.18
CA SER A 321 -13.22 -10.11 17.01
C SER A 321 -13.95 -10.17 18.35
N GLY A 322 -13.29 -10.56 19.45
CA GLY A 322 -13.92 -10.79 20.75
C GLY A 322 -15.08 -11.80 20.69
N ARG A 323 -15.03 -12.75 19.75
CA ARG A 323 -16.05 -13.77 19.47
C ARG A 323 -15.54 -15.15 19.90
N PRO A 324 -15.93 -15.68 21.08
CA PRO A 324 -15.49 -16.99 21.55
C PRO A 324 -15.87 -18.15 20.61
N ASP A 325 -16.93 -17.99 19.81
CA ASP A 325 -17.35 -18.98 18.81
C ASP A 325 -16.33 -19.19 17.68
N LEU A 326 -15.39 -18.25 17.49
CA LEU A 326 -14.29 -18.36 16.52
C LEU A 326 -13.04 -19.03 17.10
N LEU A 327 -13.02 -19.37 18.39
CA LEU A 327 -11.90 -20.03 19.05
C LEU A 327 -11.46 -21.33 18.36
N PRO A 328 -12.35 -22.19 17.82
CA PRO A 328 -11.91 -23.39 17.10
C PRO A 328 -10.99 -23.09 15.90
N ALA A 329 -11.24 -22.00 15.17
CA ALA A 329 -10.39 -21.60 14.04
C ALA A 329 -8.98 -21.16 14.49
N VAL A 330 -8.88 -20.59 15.69
CA VAL A 330 -7.60 -20.20 16.31
C VAL A 330 -6.86 -21.42 16.87
N ALA A 331 -7.56 -22.31 17.57
CA ALA A 331 -6.97 -23.44 18.28
C ALA A 331 -6.19 -24.37 17.34
N VAL A 332 -6.72 -24.63 16.14
CA VAL A 332 -6.05 -25.45 15.12
C VAL A 332 -4.70 -24.85 14.68
N ARG A 333 -4.51 -23.53 14.78
CA ARG A 333 -3.27 -22.84 14.38
C ARG A 333 -2.19 -22.82 15.47
N LEU A 334 -2.47 -23.32 16.68
CA LEU A 334 -1.45 -23.51 17.72
C LEU A 334 -0.41 -24.58 17.34
N ALA A 335 -0.74 -25.47 16.41
CA ALA A 335 0.13 -26.52 15.89
C ALA A 335 0.67 -26.22 14.48
N ASP A 336 0.54 -24.97 14.01
CA ASP A 336 1.01 -24.57 12.68
C ASP A 336 2.54 -24.73 12.56
N PRO A 337 3.09 -25.19 11.42
CA PRO A 337 4.54 -25.30 11.25
C PRO A 337 5.25 -23.94 11.39
N SER A 338 4.57 -22.84 11.06
CA SER A 338 5.14 -21.50 11.14
C SER A 338 5.08 -20.94 12.57
N PRO A 339 6.23 -20.60 13.21
CA PRO A 339 6.22 -19.98 14.54
C PRO A 339 5.49 -18.64 14.53
N LEU A 340 5.56 -17.89 13.42
CA LEU A 340 4.83 -16.63 13.26
C LEU A 340 3.31 -16.81 13.41
N VAL A 341 2.78 -17.90 12.85
CA VAL A 341 1.36 -18.25 12.92
C VAL A 341 1.01 -18.76 14.30
N ARG A 342 1.83 -19.66 14.88
CA ARG A 342 1.62 -20.15 16.25
C ARG A 342 1.59 -19.01 17.26
N GLY A 343 2.56 -18.10 17.23
CA GLY A 343 2.61 -16.95 18.15
C GLY A 343 1.37 -16.05 18.04
N ALA A 344 0.91 -15.75 16.82
CA ALA A 344 -0.33 -15.01 16.61
C ALA A 344 -1.57 -15.77 17.10
N ALA A 345 -1.58 -17.10 16.97
CA ALA A 345 -2.67 -17.96 17.46
C ALA A 345 -2.72 -17.98 18.98
N VAL A 346 -1.58 -18.04 19.67
CA VAL A 346 -1.50 -17.92 21.14
C VAL A 346 -2.11 -16.59 21.58
N TRP A 347 -1.71 -15.49 20.97
CA TRP A 347 -2.25 -14.18 21.31
C TRP A 347 -3.78 -14.10 21.10
N ALA A 348 -4.27 -14.62 19.97
CA ALA A 348 -5.70 -14.64 19.65
C ALA A 348 -6.49 -15.52 20.62
N LEU A 349 -5.98 -16.71 20.96
CA LEU A 349 -6.59 -17.63 21.91
C LEU A 349 -6.77 -16.95 23.27
N ARG A 350 -5.73 -16.27 23.74
CA ARG A 350 -5.77 -15.56 25.03
C ARG A 350 -6.79 -14.42 25.05
N ARG A 351 -7.07 -13.80 23.91
CA ARG A 351 -8.12 -12.77 23.78
C ARG A 351 -9.54 -13.34 23.74
N LEU A 352 -9.71 -14.54 23.18
CA LEU A 352 -11.02 -15.15 22.97
C LEU A 352 -11.45 -16.09 24.11
N THR A 353 -10.50 -16.61 24.87
CA THR A 353 -10.77 -17.53 25.99
C THR A 353 -11.04 -16.74 27.27
N PRO A 354 -12.27 -16.77 27.82
CA PRO A 354 -12.61 -16.00 29.02
C PRO A 354 -12.01 -16.59 30.32
N SER A 355 -11.71 -17.88 30.33
CA SER A 355 -11.21 -18.60 31.51
C SER A 355 -9.68 -18.59 31.58
N ARG A 356 -9.12 -17.96 32.62
CA ARG A 356 -7.68 -18.01 32.91
C ARG A 356 -7.17 -19.44 33.10
N THR A 357 -7.97 -20.31 33.72
CA THR A 357 -7.64 -21.74 33.90
C THR A 357 -7.52 -22.46 32.56
N SER A 358 -8.41 -22.15 31.60
CA SER A 358 -8.32 -22.74 30.26
C SER A 358 -7.06 -22.29 29.53
N ILE A 359 -6.72 -21.00 29.62
CA ILE A 359 -5.46 -20.47 29.05
C ILE A 359 -4.24 -21.13 29.70
N ALA A 360 -4.23 -21.30 31.02
CA ALA A 360 -3.12 -21.96 31.74
C ALA A 360 -2.95 -23.42 31.29
N ARG A 361 -4.06 -24.16 31.13
CA ARG A 361 -4.02 -25.53 30.60
C ARG A 361 -3.47 -25.59 29.18
N ASP A 362 -3.91 -24.71 28.29
CA ASP A 362 -3.39 -24.66 26.91
C ASP A 362 -1.90 -24.29 26.91
N ARG A 363 -1.49 -23.32 27.74
CA ARG A 363 -0.08 -22.97 27.94
C ARG A 363 0.73 -24.19 28.36
N ASP A 364 0.33 -24.89 29.41
CA ASP A 364 1.09 -26.02 29.95
C ASP A 364 1.19 -27.17 28.93
N ARG A 365 0.14 -27.37 28.12
CA ARG A 365 0.13 -28.34 27.01
C ARG A 365 1.10 -27.99 25.89
N HIS A 366 1.16 -26.72 25.48
CA HIS A 366 1.89 -26.30 24.28
C HIS A 366 3.31 -25.82 24.56
N LEU A 367 3.57 -25.19 25.71
CA LEU A 367 4.84 -24.56 26.04
C LEU A 367 5.98 -25.58 26.25
N ALA A 368 5.67 -26.80 26.69
CA ALA A 368 6.66 -27.85 26.92
C ALA A 368 7.37 -28.28 25.63
N GLY A 369 6.66 -28.27 24.49
CA GLY A 369 7.20 -28.66 23.18
C GLY A 369 7.60 -27.50 22.27
N GLU A 370 7.36 -26.25 22.69
CA GLU A 370 7.67 -25.07 21.86
C GLU A 370 9.13 -24.65 22.02
N THR A 371 9.85 -24.59 20.91
CA THR A 371 11.28 -24.20 20.87
C THR A 371 11.49 -22.78 20.39
N ASP A 372 10.50 -22.18 19.71
CA ASP A 372 10.63 -20.84 19.18
C ASP A 372 10.49 -19.78 20.30
N PRO A 373 11.48 -18.90 20.49
CA PRO A 373 11.49 -17.95 21.60
C PRO A 373 10.34 -16.94 21.53
N ASP A 374 9.91 -16.52 20.34
CA ASP A 374 8.82 -15.56 20.19
C ASP A 374 7.48 -16.21 20.57
N VAL A 375 7.27 -17.47 20.20
CA VAL A 375 6.04 -18.20 20.59
C VAL A 375 6.01 -18.47 22.09
N ARG A 376 7.16 -18.82 22.70
CA ARG A 376 7.27 -18.98 24.16
C ARG A 376 6.94 -17.68 24.86
N ASP A 377 7.44 -16.54 24.37
CA ASP A 377 7.12 -15.22 24.90
C ASP A 377 5.61 -14.91 24.80
N GLU A 378 4.92 -15.30 23.73
CA GLU A 378 3.46 -15.18 23.64
C GLU A 378 2.72 -15.98 24.71
N TRP A 379 3.23 -17.15 25.09
CA TRP A 379 2.65 -17.97 26.16
C TRP A 379 2.90 -17.38 27.55
N THR A 380 4.08 -16.81 27.78
CA THR A 380 4.50 -16.31 29.09
C THR A 380 4.18 -14.85 29.35
N ALA A 381 3.83 -14.08 28.31
CA ALA A 381 3.46 -12.68 28.46
C ALA A 381 2.33 -12.50 29.50
N PRO A 382 2.26 -11.38 30.23
CA PRO A 382 1.16 -11.13 31.17
C PRO A 382 -0.21 -11.16 30.47
N LEU A 383 -1.25 -11.65 31.15
CA LEU A 383 -2.62 -11.58 30.65
C LEU A 383 -3.06 -10.11 30.67
N SER A 384 -3.26 -9.53 29.48
CA SER A 384 -3.76 -8.17 29.27
C SER A 384 -5.25 -8.05 29.55
#